data_AF-I3C1E3-F1
#
_entry.id   AF-I3C1E3-F1
#
_cell.length_a   1.000
_cell.length_b   1.000
_cell.length_c   1.000
_cell.angle_alpha   90.00
_cell.angle_beta   90.00
_cell.angle_gamma   90.00
#
_symmetry.space_group_name_H-M   'P 1'
#
loop_
_entity.id
_entity.type
_entity.pdbx_description
1 polymer ?
#
loop_
_entity_poly.entity_id
_entity_poly.type
_entity_poly.pdbx_seq_one_letter_code
_entity_poly.pdbx_strand_id
1 'polypeptide(L)'
;MYITLFIWMLVIYSSNVYGQRVYATTQQNSHSLSASISNENRAIDADYANYSTLNIGVGFGGLFFAQQNLQFTGVLRPRPTSPIIIKFGSTIMLSELTDEIAIQRTNGGINGTVGTAYTSAPLAALITTNGGANATEVSIPISGSSEESDGLRLRLSTSSRFSISARLYYAFFIAPPILVNTSIAICEGEIGAVGINNFQPNYTYKLYDSLTGGNLVGSSTSQVISFNAANLTSGNYYVAAVETATNFSSSRTLIQITKYLKPGNPAIEININQN
;
A
#
# COMPACT_ATOMS: atom_id res chain seq x y z
N MET A 1 20.97 -56.63 -20.62
CA MET A 1 20.04 -56.14 -19.59
C MET A 1 20.34 -54.66 -19.39
N TYR A 2 19.62 -53.77 -20.07
CA TYR A 2 19.88 -52.33 -20.07
C TYR A 2 19.04 -51.67 -18.96
N ILE A 3 19.69 -51.03 -18.00
CA ILE A 3 19.03 -50.23 -16.96
C ILE A 3 18.96 -48.79 -17.47
N THR A 4 17.76 -48.34 -17.78
CA THR A 4 17.47 -46.95 -18.15
C THR A 4 17.46 -46.07 -16.89
N LEU A 5 18.38 -45.12 -16.83
CA LEU A 5 18.49 -44.13 -15.78
C LEU A 5 17.48 -43.00 -16.04
N PHE A 6 16.36 -42.98 -15.30
CA PHE A 6 15.37 -41.91 -15.36
C PHE A 6 15.89 -40.69 -14.57
N ILE A 7 16.46 -39.71 -15.27
CA ILE A 7 16.81 -38.42 -14.69
C ILE A 7 15.52 -37.59 -14.58
N TRP A 8 15.01 -37.48 -13.36
CA TRP A 8 13.93 -36.56 -13.02
C TRP A 8 14.47 -35.13 -13.10
N MET A 9 14.10 -34.42 -14.16
CA MET A 9 14.33 -32.99 -14.30
C MET A 9 13.35 -32.26 -13.37
N LEU A 10 13.81 -31.95 -12.15
CA LEU A 10 13.09 -31.07 -11.23
C LEU A 10 13.07 -29.67 -11.86
N VAL A 11 11.97 -29.33 -12.53
CA VAL A 11 11.68 -27.96 -12.94
C VAL A 11 11.37 -27.17 -11.68
N ILE A 12 12.40 -26.53 -11.12
CA ILE A 12 12.21 -25.50 -10.11
C ILE A 12 11.60 -24.31 -10.84
N TYR A 13 10.29 -24.10 -10.69
CA TYR A 13 9.70 -22.80 -10.95
C TYR A 13 10.33 -21.82 -9.95
N SER A 14 11.34 -21.07 -10.37
CA SER A 14 11.78 -19.90 -9.64
C SER A 14 10.71 -18.83 -9.80
N SER A 15 9.68 -18.85 -8.94
CA SER A 15 8.84 -17.67 -8.73
C SER A 15 9.64 -16.66 -7.92
N ASN A 16 10.66 -16.06 -8.53
CA ASN A 16 11.27 -14.84 -8.04
C ASN A 16 10.29 -13.69 -8.28
N VAL A 17 9.29 -13.58 -7.41
CA VAL A 17 8.49 -12.37 -7.29
C VAL A 17 8.25 -12.13 -5.80
N TYR A 18 9.28 -11.70 -5.07
CA TYR A 18 9.03 -10.84 -3.92
C TYR A 18 8.76 -9.43 -4.43
N GLY A 19 7.79 -9.28 -5.33
CA GLY A 19 7.28 -7.96 -5.65
C GLY A 19 6.77 -7.37 -4.34
N GLN A 20 7.24 -6.18 -3.97
CA GLN A 20 6.74 -5.51 -2.77
C GLN A 20 5.22 -5.31 -2.85
N ARG A 21 4.63 -5.29 -4.06
CA ARG A 21 3.18 -5.28 -4.27
C ARG A 21 2.57 -6.66 -4.02
N VAL A 22 1.59 -6.71 -3.12
CA VAL A 22 0.74 -7.87 -2.86
C VAL A 22 -0.65 -7.57 -3.42
N TYR A 23 -1.06 -8.33 -4.41
CA TYR A 23 -2.33 -8.17 -5.13
C TYR A 23 -3.47 -8.90 -4.43
N ALA A 24 -4.69 -8.40 -4.61
CA ALA A 24 -5.89 -9.09 -4.14
C ALA A 24 -6.02 -10.45 -4.84
N THR A 25 -6.45 -11.47 -4.11
CA THR A 25 -6.47 -12.87 -4.58
C THR A 25 -7.89 -13.42 -4.69
N THR A 26 -8.88 -12.68 -4.21
CA THR A 26 -10.28 -13.12 -4.16
C THR A 26 -11.20 -11.95 -4.43
N GLN A 27 -12.38 -12.23 -4.96
CA GLN A 27 -13.39 -11.20 -5.21
C GLN A 27 -14.77 -11.64 -4.73
N GLN A 28 -15.61 -10.66 -4.45
CA GLN A 28 -17.05 -10.82 -4.25
C GLN A 28 -17.79 -9.76 -5.06
N ASN A 29 -18.94 -10.14 -5.59
CA ASN A 29 -19.76 -9.30 -6.45
C ASN A 29 -21.18 -9.18 -5.91
N SER A 30 -21.79 -8.02 -6.15
CA SER A 30 -23.21 -7.79 -5.92
C SER A 30 -23.70 -6.71 -6.87
N HIS A 31 -24.87 -6.89 -7.45
CA HIS A 31 -25.44 -5.93 -8.39
C HIS A 31 -26.98 -5.94 -8.32
N SER A 32 -27.57 -4.86 -8.79
CA SER A 32 -29.02 -4.70 -8.96
C SER A 32 -29.52 -5.34 -10.27
N LEU A 33 -30.85 -5.34 -10.49
CA LEU A 33 -31.54 -6.00 -11.62
C LEU A 33 -31.08 -5.50 -13.02
N SER A 34 -30.65 -4.24 -13.13
CA SER A 34 -30.20 -3.62 -14.39
C SER A 34 -28.68 -3.42 -14.45
N ALA A 35 -27.94 -4.16 -13.63
CA ALA A 35 -26.50 -4.05 -13.51
C ALA A 35 -25.85 -5.42 -13.71
N SER A 36 -24.61 -5.42 -14.19
CA SER A 36 -23.84 -6.63 -14.41
C SER A 36 -22.37 -6.39 -14.10
N ILE A 37 -21.69 -7.48 -13.75
CA ILE A 37 -20.23 -7.52 -13.58
C ILE A 37 -19.75 -8.65 -14.48
N SER A 38 -18.79 -8.36 -15.36
CA SER A 38 -18.25 -9.33 -16.30
C SER A 38 -16.74 -9.42 -16.20
N ASN A 39 -16.22 -10.64 -16.36
CA ASN A 39 -14.80 -10.96 -16.22
C ASN A 39 -14.23 -10.61 -14.84
N GLU A 40 -15.00 -10.85 -13.79
CA GLU A 40 -14.69 -10.45 -12.42
C GLU A 40 -13.35 -10.99 -11.91
N ASN A 41 -12.94 -12.17 -12.37
CA ASN A 41 -11.68 -12.81 -11.97
C ASN A 41 -10.44 -12.13 -12.58
N ARG A 42 -10.61 -11.25 -13.59
CA ARG A 42 -9.51 -10.43 -14.13
C ARG A 42 -9.11 -9.29 -13.20
N ALA A 43 -9.85 -9.06 -12.12
CA ALA A 43 -9.53 -7.99 -11.16
C ALA A 43 -8.67 -8.46 -9.97
N ILE A 44 -8.31 -9.75 -9.90
CA ILE A 44 -7.65 -10.39 -8.75
C ILE A 44 -6.31 -11.03 -9.14
N ASP A 45 -5.63 -10.44 -10.11
CA ASP A 45 -4.33 -10.87 -10.56
C ASP A 45 -3.36 -9.67 -10.67
N ALA A 46 -2.14 -9.95 -11.13
CA ALA A 46 -1.09 -8.96 -11.33
C ALA A 46 -0.93 -8.57 -12.82
N ASP A 47 -1.96 -8.78 -13.64
CA ASP A 47 -1.99 -8.36 -15.04
C ASP A 47 -2.40 -6.88 -15.11
N TYR A 48 -1.64 -6.11 -15.88
CA TYR A 48 -1.82 -4.67 -16.00
C TYR A 48 -2.79 -4.26 -17.10
N ALA A 49 -3.14 -5.20 -17.98
CA ALA A 49 -3.91 -4.96 -19.21
C ALA A 49 -5.33 -5.52 -19.13
N ASN A 50 -5.58 -6.50 -18.27
CA ASN A 50 -6.88 -7.10 -18.13
C ASN A 50 -7.72 -6.37 -17.05
N TYR A 51 -9.05 -6.54 -17.10
CA TYR A 51 -9.96 -5.86 -16.17
C TYR A 51 -11.31 -6.58 -16.08
N SER A 52 -11.95 -6.42 -14.93
CA SER A 52 -13.38 -6.62 -14.74
C SER A 52 -14.16 -5.40 -15.23
N THR A 53 -15.37 -5.60 -15.75
CA THR A 53 -16.25 -4.51 -16.18
C THR A 53 -17.51 -4.49 -15.33
N LEU A 54 -17.77 -3.37 -14.67
CA LEU A 54 -19.00 -3.08 -13.97
C LEU A 54 -19.88 -2.23 -14.89
N ASN A 55 -21.04 -2.75 -15.28
CA ASN A 55 -21.97 -2.06 -16.16
C ASN A 55 -23.30 -1.82 -15.45
N ILE A 56 -23.83 -0.63 -15.60
CA ILE A 56 -25.20 -0.32 -15.21
C ILE A 56 -25.91 0.21 -16.45
N GLY A 57 -27.06 -0.39 -16.77
CA GLY A 57 -27.94 0.11 -17.82
C GLY A 57 -28.58 1.45 -17.44
N VAL A 58 -29.60 1.83 -18.19
CA VAL A 58 -30.37 3.03 -17.87
C VAL A 58 -31.07 2.89 -16.52
N GLY A 59 -30.94 3.90 -15.66
CA GLY A 59 -31.48 3.90 -14.31
C GLY A 59 -31.99 5.27 -13.89
N PHE A 60 -32.53 5.41 -12.69
CA PHE A 60 -32.82 6.71 -12.08
C PHE A 60 -32.81 6.56 -10.55
N GLY A 61 -32.33 7.59 -9.85
CA GLY A 61 -32.48 7.69 -8.39
C GLY A 61 -31.52 6.83 -7.55
N GLY A 62 -30.36 6.43 -8.07
CA GLY A 62 -29.34 5.72 -7.28
C GLY A 62 -29.72 4.29 -6.85
N LEU A 63 -30.85 3.78 -7.32
CA LEU A 63 -31.38 2.45 -6.99
C LEU A 63 -30.55 1.32 -7.64
N PHE A 64 -29.91 1.62 -8.76
CA PHE A 64 -29.12 0.67 -9.50
C PHE A 64 -27.64 0.81 -9.16
N PHE A 65 -27.03 -0.31 -8.81
CA PHE A 65 -25.63 -0.40 -8.48
C PHE A 65 -25.02 -1.68 -9.03
N ALA A 66 -23.71 -1.62 -9.28
CA ALA A 66 -22.81 -2.76 -9.43
C ALA A 66 -21.67 -2.53 -8.44
N GLN A 67 -21.30 -3.54 -7.65
CA GLN A 67 -20.17 -3.44 -6.75
C GLN A 67 -19.35 -4.71 -6.77
N GLN A 68 -18.04 -4.52 -6.82
CA GLN A 68 -17.05 -5.58 -6.75
C GLN A 68 -16.09 -5.28 -5.61
N ASN A 69 -15.89 -6.26 -4.74
CA ASN A 69 -14.97 -6.21 -3.62
C ASN A 69 -13.77 -7.10 -3.93
N LEU A 70 -12.56 -6.52 -3.90
CA LEU A 70 -11.31 -7.24 -4.03
C LEU A 70 -10.72 -7.48 -2.64
N GLN A 71 -10.32 -8.72 -2.34
CA GLN A 71 -9.91 -9.17 -1.02
C GLN A 71 -8.53 -9.82 -1.02
N PHE A 72 -7.77 -9.53 0.04
CA PHE A 72 -6.45 -10.03 0.35
C PHE A 72 -6.56 -11.18 1.35
N THR A 73 -6.72 -12.41 0.85
CA THR A 73 -6.88 -13.60 1.70
C THR A 73 -5.58 -14.37 1.94
N GLY A 74 -4.48 -13.91 1.35
CA GLY A 74 -3.15 -14.49 1.54
C GLY A 74 -2.60 -14.33 2.96
N VAL A 75 -1.42 -14.90 3.18
CA VAL A 75 -0.69 -14.87 4.46
C VAL A 75 -0.34 -13.43 4.86
N LEU A 76 0.04 -12.60 3.88
CA LEU A 76 0.23 -11.18 4.06
C LEU A 76 -1.06 -10.44 3.78
N ARG A 77 -1.49 -9.62 4.75
CA ARG A 77 -2.67 -8.77 4.66
C ARG A 77 -2.28 -7.29 4.84
N PRO A 78 -3.07 -6.34 4.30
CA PRO A 78 -2.89 -4.93 4.62
C PRO A 78 -2.96 -4.73 6.13
N ARG A 79 -2.01 -3.98 6.70
CA ARG A 79 -2.16 -3.46 8.08
C ARG A 79 -3.26 -2.38 8.08
N PRO A 80 -3.85 -2.02 9.23
CA PRO A 80 -4.81 -0.92 9.32
C PRO A 80 -4.33 0.36 8.63
N THR A 81 -3.08 0.74 8.87
CA THR A 81 -2.45 1.93 8.29
C THR A 81 -1.92 1.73 6.86
N SER A 82 -1.95 0.52 6.30
CA SER A 82 -1.48 0.26 4.94
C SER A 82 -2.43 0.90 3.94
N PRO A 83 -1.96 1.80 3.05
CA PRO A 83 -2.74 2.20 1.89
C PRO A 83 -3.03 0.97 1.01
N ILE A 84 -4.26 0.86 0.50
CA ILE A 84 -4.61 -0.09 -0.55
C ILE A 84 -4.74 0.72 -1.84
N ILE A 85 -3.97 0.37 -2.85
CA ILE A 85 -3.96 1.01 -4.14
C ILE A 85 -4.96 0.27 -5.04
N ILE A 86 -5.80 1.02 -5.73
CA ILE A 86 -6.75 0.50 -6.72
C ILE A 86 -6.51 1.14 -8.07
N LYS A 87 -6.46 0.32 -9.12
CA LYS A 87 -6.48 0.79 -10.51
C LYS A 87 -7.86 0.55 -11.10
N PHE A 88 -8.49 1.64 -11.55
CA PHE A 88 -9.79 1.62 -12.19
C PHE A 88 -9.87 2.66 -13.30
N GLY A 89 -10.89 2.56 -14.14
CA GLY A 89 -11.11 3.46 -15.26
C GLY A 89 -12.54 3.45 -15.77
N SER A 90 -12.78 4.19 -16.84
CA SER A 90 -14.06 4.31 -17.52
C SER A 90 -13.87 4.60 -19.01
N THR A 91 -14.96 4.55 -19.78
CA THR A 91 -14.95 4.96 -21.20
C THR A 91 -15.03 6.48 -21.38
N ILE A 92 -15.48 7.20 -20.34
CA ILE A 92 -15.48 8.66 -20.26
C ILE A 92 -14.46 9.14 -19.22
N MET A 93 -14.30 10.46 -19.05
CA MET A 93 -13.41 11.02 -18.05
C MET A 93 -13.89 10.67 -16.64
N LEU A 94 -12.97 10.21 -15.78
CA LEU A 94 -13.30 9.79 -14.41
C LEU A 94 -13.82 10.94 -13.54
N SER A 95 -13.45 12.19 -13.84
CA SER A 95 -13.95 13.38 -13.14
C SER A 95 -15.47 13.54 -13.27
N GLU A 96 -16.05 13.06 -14.37
CA GLU A 96 -17.49 13.12 -14.64
C GLU A 96 -18.28 12.02 -13.91
N LEU A 97 -17.58 11.03 -13.34
CA LEU A 97 -18.17 9.87 -12.67
C LEU A 97 -17.94 9.88 -11.15
N THR A 98 -17.53 11.02 -10.59
CA THR A 98 -17.13 11.08 -9.18
C THR A 98 -18.30 10.92 -8.22
N ASP A 99 -19.52 11.29 -8.62
CA ASP A 99 -20.74 11.06 -7.84
C ASP A 99 -21.30 9.63 -8.02
N GLU A 100 -20.95 8.97 -9.12
CA GLU A 100 -21.38 7.63 -9.49
C GLU A 100 -20.48 6.54 -8.88
N ILE A 101 -19.20 6.84 -8.67
CA ILE A 101 -18.21 5.92 -8.13
C ILE A 101 -18.00 6.17 -6.64
N ALA A 102 -18.06 5.08 -5.88
CA ALA A 102 -17.67 5.05 -4.48
C ALA A 102 -16.66 3.93 -4.25
N ILE A 103 -15.51 4.30 -3.66
CA ILE A 103 -14.45 3.35 -3.29
C ILE A 103 -14.33 3.31 -1.77
N GLN A 104 -14.34 2.12 -1.18
CA GLN A 104 -14.33 1.99 0.27
C GLN A 104 -13.59 0.73 0.70
N ARG A 105 -12.84 0.80 1.80
CA ARG A 105 -12.19 -0.38 2.39
C ARG A 105 -13.24 -1.33 2.94
N THR A 106 -12.88 -2.59 3.01
CA THR A 106 -13.73 -3.64 3.57
C THR A 106 -12.94 -4.54 4.52
N ASN A 107 -13.66 -5.23 5.40
CA ASN A 107 -13.19 -6.25 6.32
C ASN A 107 -14.27 -7.34 6.45
N GLY A 108 -13.96 -8.59 6.14
CA GLY A 108 -14.92 -9.69 6.19
C GLY A 108 -15.88 -9.72 5.00
N GLY A 109 -15.52 -9.10 3.88
CA GLY A 109 -16.27 -9.16 2.62
C GLY A 109 -17.06 -7.90 2.24
N ILE A 110 -17.86 -8.02 1.18
CA ILE A 110 -18.44 -6.87 0.44
C ILE A 110 -19.35 -5.94 1.26
N ASN A 111 -19.94 -6.45 2.34
CA ASN A 111 -20.83 -5.70 3.23
C ASN A 111 -20.12 -5.14 4.47
N GLY A 112 -18.93 -5.64 4.81
CA GLY A 112 -18.16 -5.18 5.97
C GLY A 112 -17.35 -3.94 5.63
N THR A 113 -18.00 -2.79 5.45
CA THR A 113 -17.30 -1.55 5.07
C THR A 113 -16.48 -0.96 6.21
N VAL A 114 -15.30 -0.41 5.88
CA VAL A 114 -14.37 0.17 6.83
C VAL A 114 -14.04 1.62 6.43
N GLY A 115 -14.14 2.53 7.40
CA GLY A 115 -13.90 3.96 7.20
C GLY A 115 -14.91 4.61 6.24
N THR A 116 -14.60 5.84 5.83
CA THR A 116 -15.45 6.64 4.94
C THR A 116 -15.23 6.24 3.48
N ALA A 117 -16.30 6.21 2.68
CA ALA A 117 -16.19 6.01 1.24
C ALA A 117 -15.59 7.24 0.55
N TYR A 118 -14.72 6.99 -0.42
CA TYR A 118 -14.21 7.99 -1.36
C TYR A 118 -15.18 8.08 -2.53
N THR A 119 -15.92 9.18 -2.57
CA THR A 119 -16.88 9.56 -3.60
C THR A 119 -16.85 11.08 -3.74
N SER A 120 -17.47 11.64 -4.78
CA SER A 120 -17.56 13.07 -5.07
C SER A 120 -16.21 13.80 -4.91
N ALA A 121 -16.15 14.84 -4.06
CA ALA A 121 -14.96 15.69 -3.90
C ALA A 121 -13.69 14.93 -3.45
N PRO A 122 -13.71 14.08 -2.40
CA PRO A 122 -12.56 13.24 -2.05
C PRO A 122 -12.02 12.37 -3.20
N LEU A 123 -12.91 11.79 -4.01
CA LEU A 123 -12.52 10.96 -5.13
C LEU A 123 -11.97 11.81 -6.29
N ALA A 124 -12.61 12.95 -6.59
CA ALA A 124 -12.16 13.89 -7.61
C ALA A 124 -10.74 14.42 -7.34
N ALA A 125 -10.44 14.72 -6.08
CA ALA A 125 -9.11 15.14 -5.66
C ALA A 125 -8.07 14.04 -5.94
N LEU A 126 -8.36 12.79 -5.56
CA LEU A 126 -7.45 11.66 -5.81
C LEU A 126 -7.25 11.40 -7.30
N ILE A 127 -8.31 11.47 -8.12
CA ILE A 127 -8.21 11.31 -9.58
C ILE A 127 -7.30 12.42 -10.15
N THR A 128 -7.54 13.67 -9.75
CA THR A 128 -6.77 14.81 -10.25
C THR A 128 -5.29 14.70 -9.88
N THR A 129 -4.98 14.32 -8.64
CA THR A 129 -3.60 14.18 -8.16
C THR A 129 -2.85 13.02 -8.84
N ASN A 130 -3.51 11.90 -9.12
CA ASN A 130 -2.83 10.69 -9.60
C ASN A 130 -2.95 10.44 -11.11
N GLY A 131 -3.98 10.97 -11.77
CA GLY A 131 -4.23 10.78 -13.21
C GLY A 131 -4.41 12.08 -14.00
N GLY A 132 -4.63 13.21 -13.33
CA GLY A 132 -4.96 14.48 -13.96
C GLY A 132 -6.44 14.63 -14.30
N ALA A 133 -6.85 15.85 -14.68
CA ALA A 133 -8.27 16.18 -14.91
C ALA A 133 -8.94 15.36 -16.02
N ASN A 134 -8.16 14.90 -17.01
CA ASN A 134 -8.67 14.16 -18.18
C ASN A 134 -8.42 12.65 -18.09
N ALA A 135 -8.17 12.12 -16.89
CA ALA A 135 -7.88 10.71 -16.69
C ALA A 135 -9.10 9.84 -17.03
N THR A 136 -8.91 8.85 -17.91
CA THR A 136 -9.88 7.76 -18.15
C THR A 136 -9.51 6.49 -17.38
N GLU A 137 -8.28 6.42 -16.87
CA GLU A 137 -7.78 5.38 -15.98
C GLU A 137 -6.89 6.02 -14.92
N VAL A 138 -6.96 5.53 -13.69
CA VAL A 138 -6.13 6.03 -12.59
C VAL A 138 -5.79 4.91 -11.62
N SER A 139 -4.60 5.01 -11.01
CA SER A 139 -4.27 4.26 -9.79
C SER A 139 -4.29 5.23 -8.62
N ILE A 140 -5.14 4.98 -7.61
CA ILE A 140 -5.22 5.86 -6.43
C ILE A 140 -4.91 5.07 -5.15
N PRO A 141 -4.17 5.66 -4.21
CA PRO A 141 -3.98 5.09 -2.89
C PRO A 141 -5.16 5.44 -1.99
N ILE A 142 -5.87 4.43 -1.51
CA ILE A 142 -6.89 4.56 -0.47
C ILE A 142 -6.20 4.43 0.88
N SER A 143 -6.14 5.52 1.63
CA SER A 143 -5.47 5.59 2.92
C SER A 143 -5.94 4.51 3.88
N GLY A 144 -5.05 4.06 4.76
CA GLY A 144 -5.41 3.19 5.86
C GLY A 144 -6.34 3.86 6.87
N SER A 145 -6.98 3.04 7.71
CA SER A 145 -7.80 3.45 8.86
C SER A 145 -7.17 2.97 10.17
N SER A 146 -7.71 3.38 11.32
CA SER A 146 -7.39 2.71 12.60
C SER A 146 -7.92 1.28 12.66
N GLU A 147 -8.96 1.00 11.87
CA GLU A 147 -9.64 -0.29 11.80
C GLU A 147 -8.93 -1.25 10.83
N GLU A 148 -9.00 -2.54 11.16
CA GLU A 148 -8.54 -3.63 10.29
C GLU A 148 -9.31 -3.65 8.96
N SER A 149 -8.61 -4.03 7.89
CA SER A 149 -9.20 -4.14 6.55
C SER A 149 -8.52 -5.22 5.71
N ASP A 150 -9.33 -6.06 5.08
CA ASP A 150 -8.89 -7.17 4.25
C ASP A 150 -9.22 -6.99 2.76
N GLY A 151 -9.83 -5.85 2.39
CA GLY A 151 -10.22 -5.62 1.02
C GLY A 151 -10.58 -4.18 0.69
N LEU A 152 -10.98 -3.99 -0.56
CA LEU A 152 -11.43 -2.73 -1.10
C LEU A 152 -12.55 -2.97 -2.12
N ARG A 153 -13.65 -2.23 -1.95
CA ARG A 153 -14.84 -2.28 -2.79
C ARG A 153 -14.90 -1.08 -3.70
N LEU A 154 -15.06 -1.33 -4.99
CA LEU A 154 -15.50 -0.34 -5.97
C LEU A 154 -17.00 -0.55 -6.20
N ARG A 155 -17.78 0.50 -5.97
CA ARG A 155 -19.21 0.55 -6.25
C ARG A 155 -19.46 1.60 -7.32
N LEU A 156 -20.09 1.17 -8.40
CA LEU A 156 -20.69 2.03 -9.41
C LEU A 156 -22.18 2.15 -9.09
N SER A 157 -22.72 3.36 -9.14
CA SER A 157 -24.15 3.66 -8.96
C SER A 157 -24.55 4.72 -9.98
N THR A 158 -25.77 4.69 -10.51
CA THR A 158 -26.25 5.71 -11.45
C THR A 158 -27.32 6.60 -10.82
N SER A 159 -27.03 7.89 -10.75
CA SER A 159 -27.98 8.95 -10.40
C SER A 159 -28.72 9.47 -11.66
N SER A 160 -28.16 9.20 -12.84
CA SER A 160 -28.57 9.71 -14.14
C SER A 160 -29.41 8.69 -14.93
N ARG A 161 -29.98 9.13 -16.06
CA ARG A 161 -30.78 8.29 -16.97
C ARG A 161 -29.96 7.53 -18.01
N PHE A 162 -28.64 7.58 -17.90
CA PHE A 162 -27.72 7.01 -18.86
C PHE A 162 -27.10 5.72 -18.34
N SER A 163 -26.72 4.86 -19.28
CA SER A 163 -25.89 3.69 -18.98
C SER A 163 -24.48 4.17 -18.67
N ILE A 164 -23.89 3.61 -17.61
CA ILE A 164 -22.52 3.92 -17.18
C ILE A 164 -21.72 2.64 -17.01
N SER A 165 -20.42 2.73 -17.23
CA SER A 165 -19.50 1.60 -17.15
C SER A 165 -18.19 2.00 -16.48
N ALA A 166 -17.70 1.14 -15.60
CA ALA A 166 -16.38 1.25 -14.98
C ALA A 166 -15.58 -0.03 -15.20
N ARG A 167 -14.27 0.13 -15.37
CA ARG A 167 -13.28 -0.95 -15.49
C ARG A 167 -12.50 -1.04 -14.20
N LEU A 168 -12.42 -2.23 -13.61
CA LEU A 168 -11.62 -2.51 -12.43
C LEU A 168 -10.47 -3.45 -12.82
N TYR A 169 -9.25 -2.93 -12.77
CA TYR A 169 -8.05 -3.66 -13.21
C TYR A 169 -7.50 -4.53 -12.09
N TYR A 170 -7.19 -3.94 -10.94
CA TYR A 170 -6.66 -4.67 -9.78
C TYR A 170 -6.66 -3.79 -8.54
N ALA A 171 -6.43 -4.42 -7.39
CA ALA A 171 -6.01 -3.74 -6.17
C ALA A 171 -4.76 -4.42 -5.57
N PHE A 172 -3.87 -3.63 -5.01
CA PHE A 172 -2.68 -4.13 -4.31
C PHE A 172 -2.36 -3.27 -3.09
N PHE A 173 -1.60 -3.81 -2.15
CA PHE A 173 -0.90 -3.03 -1.15
C PHE A 173 0.60 -3.30 -1.24
N ILE A 174 1.40 -2.37 -0.73
CA ILE A 174 2.85 -2.56 -0.65
C ILE A 174 3.17 -3.21 0.70
N ALA A 175 3.79 -4.38 0.67
CA ALA A 175 4.25 -5.09 1.86
C ALA A 175 5.14 -4.15 2.70
N PRO A 176 4.95 -4.09 4.03
CA PRO A 176 5.80 -3.27 4.87
C PRO A 176 7.24 -3.81 4.90
N PRO A 177 8.25 -2.95 5.14
CA PRO A 177 9.62 -3.38 5.34
C PRO A 177 9.74 -4.36 6.52
N ILE A 178 10.51 -5.42 6.32
CA ILE A 178 10.97 -6.31 7.39
C ILE A 178 12.38 -5.84 7.73
N LEU A 179 12.57 -5.40 8.97
CA LEU A 179 13.86 -4.86 9.42
C LEU A 179 14.78 -6.00 9.87
N VAL A 180 16.08 -5.84 9.63
CA VAL A 180 17.10 -6.77 10.14
C VAL A 180 17.17 -6.71 11.67
N ASN A 181 17.05 -5.50 12.23
CA ASN A 181 16.95 -5.26 13.66
C ASN A 181 15.73 -4.38 13.93
N THR A 182 14.96 -4.72 14.97
CA THR A 182 13.79 -3.94 15.42
C THR A 182 14.15 -2.93 16.50
N SER A 183 15.38 -2.97 17.02
CA SER A 183 15.93 -2.00 17.96
C SER A 183 17.41 -1.75 17.69
N ILE A 184 17.85 -0.50 17.78
CA ILE A 184 19.25 -0.09 17.65
C ILE A 184 19.64 0.90 18.74
N ALA A 185 20.91 0.86 19.12
CA ALA A 185 21.55 1.77 20.05
C ALA A 185 22.57 2.62 19.28
N ILE A 186 22.50 3.93 19.44
CA ILE A 186 23.40 4.87 18.74
C ILE A 186 23.91 5.92 19.72
N CYS A 187 25.19 6.26 19.61
CA CYS A 187 25.75 7.38 20.35
C CYS A 187 25.41 8.70 19.65
N GLU A 188 25.31 9.78 20.42
CA GLU A 188 25.10 11.11 19.89
C GLU A 188 26.20 11.52 18.91
N GLY A 189 25.79 12.00 17.74
CA GLY A 189 26.69 12.44 16.66
C GLY A 189 27.18 11.32 15.74
N GLU A 190 26.92 10.06 16.06
CA GLU A 190 27.24 8.92 15.19
C GLU A 190 26.22 8.75 14.05
N ILE A 191 26.62 7.99 13.03
CA ILE A 191 25.72 7.55 11.96
C ILE A 191 24.98 6.30 12.43
N GLY A 192 23.65 6.38 12.46
CA GLY A 192 22.79 5.23 12.66
C GLY A 192 22.55 4.48 11.34
N ALA A 193 22.27 3.17 11.45
CA ALA A 193 21.97 2.32 10.31
C ALA A 193 20.76 1.42 10.60
N VAL A 194 19.79 1.36 9.67
CA VAL A 194 18.69 0.39 9.69
C VAL A 194 18.80 -0.53 8.48
N GLY A 195 18.96 -1.84 8.70
CA GLY A 195 18.96 -2.84 7.63
C GLY A 195 17.54 -3.28 7.24
N ILE A 196 17.33 -3.52 5.94
CA ILE A 196 16.08 -4.00 5.35
C ILE A 196 16.27 -5.43 4.84
N ASN A 197 15.56 -6.38 5.45
CA ASN A 197 15.66 -7.81 5.13
C ASN A 197 14.94 -8.17 3.82
N ASN A 198 13.77 -7.59 3.56
CA ASN A 198 13.00 -7.80 2.32
C ASN A 198 13.26 -6.71 1.28
N PHE A 199 14.51 -6.27 1.12
CA PHE A 199 14.86 -5.24 0.15
C PHE A 199 14.45 -5.63 -1.27
N GLN A 200 13.95 -4.66 -2.02
CA GLN A 200 13.56 -4.79 -3.41
C GLN A 200 14.06 -3.58 -4.22
N PRO A 201 14.56 -3.78 -5.46
CA PRO A 201 14.88 -2.67 -6.36
C PRO A 201 13.61 -1.89 -6.72
N ASN A 202 13.78 -0.63 -7.16
CA ASN A 202 12.68 0.31 -7.49
C ASN A 202 11.83 0.76 -6.29
N TYR A 203 12.36 0.59 -5.08
CA TYR A 203 11.79 1.15 -3.86
C TYR A 203 12.82 2.03 -3.14
N THR A 204 12.34 3.16 -2.63
CA THR A 204 13.07 3.99 -1.67
C THR A 204 12.54 3.69 -0.27
N TYR A 205 13.42 3.25 0.61
CA TYR A 205 13.11 3.03 2.02
C TYR A 205 13.31 4.33 2.78
N LYS A 206 12.28 4.74 3.52
CA LYS A 206 12.23 6.04 4.21
C LYS A 206 11.97 5.82 5.70
N LEU A 207 12.82 6.39 6.54
CA LEU A 207 12.72 6.39 7.99
C LEU A 207 12.04 7.69 8.46
N TYR A 208 11.02 7.57 9.29
CA TYR A 208 10.22 8.68 9.81
C TYR A 208 10.18 8.66 11.34
N ASP A 209 9.92 9.83 11.94
CA ASP A 209 9.76 10.04 13.39
C ASP A 209 8.35 9.75 13.94
N SER A 210 7.39 9.40 13.08
CA SER A 210 5.99 9.13 13.47
C SER A 210 5.42 7.93 12.71
N LEU A 211 4.34 7.31 13.21
CA LEU A 211 3.66 6.19 12.54
C LEU A 211 2.92 6.64 11.26
N THR A 212 2.40 7.85 11.26
CA THR A 212 1.68 8.49 10.14
C THR A 212 2.13 9.95 10.03
N GLY A 213 2.37 10.46 8.82
CA GLY A 213 2.92 11.81 8.64
C GLY A 213 4.36 11.92 9.13
N GLY A 214 4.68 12.94 9.92
CA GLY A 214 6.02 13.11 10.52
C GLY A 214 7.12 13.56 9.55
N ASN A 215 8.31 13.80 10.09
CA ASN A 215 9.48 14.23 9.34
C ASN A 215 10.29 13.05 8.82
N LEU A 216 10.92 13.25 7.65
CA LEU A 216 11.87 12.29 7.10
C LEU A 216 13.20 12.40 7.86
N VAL A 217 13.61 11.31 8.48
CA VAL A 217 14.88 11.20 9.22
C VAL A 217 16.01 10.70 8.33
N GLY A 218 15.70 9.78 7.43
CA GLY A 218 16.67 9.21 6.51
C GLY A 218 15.99 8.46 5.37
N SER A 219 16.72 8.27 4.27
CA SER A 219 16.21 7.50 3.14
C SER A 219 17.33 6.78 2.41
N SER A 220 17.01 5.65 1.78
CA SER A 220 17.96 4.88 0.98
C SER A 220 17.26 4.12 -0.14
N THR A 221 17.95 3.96 -1.25
CA THR A 221 17.59 3.03 -2.34
C THR A 221 18.41 1.74 -2.27
N SER A 222 19.09 1.48 -1.14
CA SER A 222 19.89 0.30 -0.83
C SER A 222 19.33 -0.46 0.38
N GLN A 223 19.92 -1.62 0.69
CA GLN A 223 19.53 -2.48 1.81
C GLN A 223 19.71 -1.83 3.21
N VAL A 224 20.45 -0.72 3.30
CA VAL A 224 20.72 -0.03 4.56
C VAL A 224 20.30 1.43 4.44
N ILE A 225 19.49 1.89 5.40
CA ILE A 225 19.19 3.31 5.60
C ILE A 225 20.20 3.86 6.61
N SER A 226 21.08 4.75 6.15
CA SER A 226 21.98 5.51 7.02
C SER A 226 21.38 6.87 7.35
N PHE A 227 21.51 7.32 8.59
CA PHE A 227 20.95 8.59 9.06
C PHE A 227 21.83 9.19 10.18
N ASN A 228 21.78 10.51 10.33
CA ASN A 228 22.55 11.22 11.36
C ASN A 228 21.77 11.24 12.68
N ALA A 229 22.39 10.77 13.78
CA ALA A 229 21.78 10.71 15.11
C ALA A 229 21.80 12.03 15.88
N ALA A 230 22.42 13.09 15.37
CA ALA A 230 22.65 14.34 16.09
C ALA A 230 21.36 14.93 16.68
N ASN A 231 20.30 15.02 15.88
CA ASN A 231 19.04 15.65 16.30
C ASN A 231 17.95 14.64 16.69
N LEU A 232 18.29 13.35 16.82
CA LEU A 232 17.33 12.33 17.22
C LEU A 232 17.15 12.28 18.73
N THR A 233 15.95 11.92 19.14
CA THR A 233 15.62 11.53 20.52
C THR A 233 15.44 10.02 20.60
N SER A 234 15.66 9.44 21.79
CA SER A 234 15.31 8.04 22.03
C SER A 234 13.79 7.86 21.87
N GLY A 235 13.38 6.84 21.12
CA GLY A 235 11.96 6.56 20.93
C GLY A 235 11.63 5.71 19.70
N ASN A 236 10.36 5.80 19.30
CA ASN A 236 9.77 5.04 18.21
C ASN A 236 9.99 5.76 16.87
N TYR A 237 10.60 5.05 15.92
CA TYR A 237 10.74 5.48 14.53
C TYR A 237 10.13 4.44 13.61
N TYR A 238 9.95 4.80 12.34
CA TYR A 238 9.06 4.06 11.46
C TYR A 238 9.59 4.03 10.03
N VAL A 239 9.75 2.85 9.46
CA VAL A 239 10.27 2.65 8.10
C VAL A 239 9.14 2.31 7.13
N ALA A 240 9.03 3.05 6.03
CA ALA A 240 8.18 2.70 4.89
C ALA A 240 9.02 2.29 3.67
N ALA A 241 8.46 1.42 2.83
CA ALA A 241 8.89 1.26 1.45
C ALA A 241 8.02 2.17 0.56
N VAL A 242 8.67 2.97 -0.29
CA VAL A 242 8.00 3.87 -1.24
C VAL A 242 8.41 3.47 -2.66
N GLU A 243 7.45 3.12 -3.49
CA GLU A 243 7.71 2.72 -4.87
C GLU A 243 8.17 3.92 -5.71
N THR A 244 9.29 3.78 -6.40
CA THR A 244 9.91 4.90 -7.16
C THR A 244 9.02 5.38 -8.30
N ALA A 245 8.35 4.47 -9.01
CA ALA A 245 7.56 4.82 -10.20
C ALA A 245 6.27 5.58 -9.89
N THR A 246 5.66 5.34 -8.73
CA THR A 246 4.31 5.83 -8.39
C THR A 246 4.27 6.69 -7.13
N ASN A 247 5.31 6.67 -6.31
CA ASN A 247 5.34 7.21 -4.95
C ASN A 247 4.31 6.59 -3.99
N PHE A 248 3.69 5.46 -4.34
CA PHE A 248 2.84 4.73 -3.40
C PHE A 248 3.70 4.16 -2.25
N SER A 249 3.17 4.22 -1.04
CA SER A 249 3.87 3.83 0.19
C SER A 249 3.23 2.61 0.83
N SER A 250 4.06 1.77 1.46
CA SER A 250 3.61 0.76 2.41
C SER A 250 3.10 1.39 3.71
N SER A 251 2.49 0.57 4.57
CA SER A 251 2.46 0.89 6.01
C SER A 251 3.87 0.93 6.57
N ARG A 252 4.04 1.61 7.71
CA ARG A 252 5.34 1.70 8.36
C ARG A 252 5.60 0.53 9.29
N THR A 253 6.86 0.13 9.39
CA THR A 253 7.37 -0.83 10.39
C THR A 253 8.12 -0.08 11.47
N LEU A 254 7.77 -0.38 12.72
CA LEU A 254 8.37 0.21 13.92
C LEU A 254 9.84 -0.23 14.07
N ILE A 255 10.69 0.72 14.44
CA ILE A 255 12.02 0.50 14.99
C ILE A 255 12.21 1.33 16.26
N GLN A 256 12.76 0.71 17.29
CA GLN A 256 13.15 1.39 18.53
C GLN A 256 14.56 1.94 18.39
N ILE A 257 14.74 3.25 18.58
CA ILE A 257 16.07 3.87 18.58
C ILE A 257 16.36 4.35 20.00
N THR A 258 17.45 3.83 20.59
CA THR A 258 17.98 4.31 21.87
C THR A 258 19.20 5.17 21.59
N LYS A 259 19.14 6.46 21.95
CA LYS A 259 20.27 7.39 21.84
C LYS A 259 21.00 7.46 23.18
N TYR A 260 22.31 7.27 23.14
CA TYR A 260 23.22 7.49 24.26
C TYR A 260 23.96 8.82 24.09
N LEU A 261 23.96 9.66 25.13
CA LEU A 261 24.74 10.88 25.13
C LEU A 261 26.23 10.53 25.17
N LYS A 262 27.04 11.32 24.47
CA LYS A 262 28.48 11.21 24.61
C LYS A 262 28.86 11.54 26.06
N PRO A 263 29.75 10.76 26.71
CA PRO A 263 30.27 11.15 28.01
C PRO A 263 30.83 12.56 27.96
N GLY A 264 30.52 13.38 28.98
CA GLY A 264 31.14 14.67 29.14
C GLY A 264 32.66 14.54 29.23
N ASN A 265 33.38 15.62 28.93
CA ASN A 265 34.84 15.63 29.07
C ASN A 265 35.23 15.24 30.51
N PRO A 266 36.29 14.43 30.70
CA PRO A 266 36.76 14.09 32.03
C PRO A 266 37.17 15.37 32.78
N ALA A 267 36.68 15.52 34.01
CA ALA A 267 37.11 16.58 34.91
C ALA A 267 38.46 16.18 35.54
N ILE A 268 39.49 17.00 35.33
CA ILE A 268 40.78 16.84 36.01
C ILE A 268 40.70 17.65 37.31
N GLU A 269 40.59 16.97 38.45
CA GLU A 269 40.85 17.60 39.75
C GLU A 269 42.34 17.51 40.06
N ILE A 270 43.00 18.67 40.13
CA ILE A 270 44.38 18.75 40.64
C ILE A 270 44.28 18.77 42.17
N ASN A 271 44.67 17.66 42.80
CA ASN A 271 44.80 17.63 44.26
C ASN A 271 46.08 18.37 44.67
N ILE A 272 45.91 19.61 45.16
CA ILE A 272 47.00 20.47 45.64
C ILE A 272 47.43 20.18 47.10
N ASN A 273 46.93 19.10 47.72
CA ASN A 273 47.23 18.75 49.12
C ASN A 273 48.23 17.59 49.28
N GLN A 274 49.06 17.32 48.27
CA GLN A 274 50.20 16.40 48.39
C GLN A 274 51.47 17.25 48.54
N ASN A 275 51.70 17.76 49.76
CA ASN A 275 52.93 18.44 50.16
C ASN A 275 53.60 17.62 51.26
#